data_AF-A0AAV2AYS4-F1
#
_entry.id   AF-A0AAV2AYS4-F1
#
_cell.length_a   1.000
_cell.length_b   1.000
_cell.length_c   1.000
_cell.angle_alpha   90.00
_cell.angle_beta   90.00
_cell.angle_gamma   90.00
#
_symmetry.space_group_name_H-M   'P 1'
#
loop_
_entity.id
_entity.type
_entity.pdbx_description
1 polymer ?
#
loop_
_entity_poly.entity_id
_entity_poly.type
_entity_poly.pdbx_seq_one_letter_code
_entity_poly.pdbx_strand_id
1 'polypeptide(L)'
;MIPGYIKQKSPIFTSAILLKKHHTTKNWKYLARDGKKPDKSPSEEAISVEEGSDSIRHLDLMSKLQNCSSLSKQIETFISELSLTSEDFKKRTAFCKELEEIFGIYLPKIKVHQFGSSINGLGFKGCDLDVCLQTNSEDKDVEDYAYLKDVPSLDDVKNGVVLPEIVLRMTPYFMLRFVRRMLFFHCPDIKKVLVIKARCPILRFYRSKYDIFCDFSLESKVSVRNTMLLRLLGHLDERFSVLTKLIRYWGKYGGFVGDIDRFNSYSFSLLVVHFLQTRNPPVLPPINEVYSKSEYIQRISLEDTALMFEDIKKFSPSSNTKTVEELLREFFFHYLTYDFSRIMQPSMSSSIPIVDFVPDKDSEDKFEVNTVNIQDPFRPNFNVTAVPSFESCLKFRNSLYLTCEAYQNNAFTPSTESWGLPLLFNNPPSETKMQERWKKNLFHKMEILAPPDDADKVKKILEHALLFNCSPVYIDSEDSSYSKVLLKLQCKVYHNTWTGREWAIEKFKDSNNQLPLETEHLISKELISKLERSRQILNEFTCECKENTDGKLTVELNFKESKAPFLAVFLKEYIPSMIKKI
;
A
#
# COMPACT_ATOMS: atom_id res chain seq x y z
N MET A 1 -3.99 43.52 29.46
CA MET A 1 -3.37 43.61 28.12
C MET A 1 -2.96 42.20 27.67
N ILE A 2 -3.58 41.74 26.59
CA ILE A 2 -3.26 40.57 25.75
C ILE A 2 -1.97 40.90 24.92
N PRO A 3 -1.26 40.04 24.15
CA PRO A 3 -1.16 38.56 24.00
C PRO A 3 0.31 38.02 23.97
N GLY A 4 0.52 36.70 23.77
CA GLY A 4 1.78 36.26 23.14
C GLY A 4 2.15 34.79 22.93
N TYR A 5 1.23 33.90 22.50
CA TYR A 5 1.49 32.68 21.69
C TYR A 5 2.78 31.84 21.91
N ILE A 6 2.65 30.71 22.63
CA ILE A 6 3.53 29.54 22.44
C ILE A 6 2.87 28.61 21.41
N LYS A 7 3.38 28.64 20.18
CA LYS A 7 3.14 27.60 19.18
C LYS A 7 3.82 26.32 19.66
N GLN A 8 3.06 25.30 20.06
CA GLN A 8 3.57 23.93 20.06
C GLN A 8 3.81 23.52 18.60
N LYS A 9 5.07 23.61 18.18
CA LYS A 9 5.56 22.89 17.00
C LYS A 9 5.63 21.41 17.40
N SER A 10 4.95 20.58 16.61
CA SER A 10 5.22 19.14 16.50
C SER A 10 6.73 18.89 16.53
N PRO A 11 7.25 17.89 17.27
CA PRO A 11 8.66 17.55 17.23
C PRO A 11 8.97 17.04 15.81
N ILE A 12 9.54 17.94 15.01
CA ILE A 12 10.24 17.63 13.79
C ILE A 12 11.50 16.89 14.26
N PHE A 13 11.49 15.56 14.17
CA PHE A 13 12.72 14.79 14.20
C PHE A 13 13.48 15.04 12.90
N THR A 14 14.34 16.04 12.92
CA THR A 14 15.46 16.16 11.99
C THR A 14 16.50 15.08 12.30
N SER A 15 16.33 13.91 11.69
CA SER A 15 17.40 12.94 11.42
C SER A 15 17.53 12.71 9.91
N ALA A 16 17.41 13.78 9.13
CA ALA A 16 17.63 13.82 7.68
C ALA A 16 19.14 13.80 7.29
N ILE A 17 19.98 13.08 8.03
CA ILE A 17 21.41 12.96 7.74
C ILE A 17 21.80 11.49 7.78
N LEU A 18 21.54 10.77 6.65
CA LEU A 18 22.47 9.82 6.01
C LEU A 18 21.91 8.98 4.84
N LEU A 19 20.69 9.24 4.31
CA LEU A 19 20.20 8.61 3.06
C LEU A 19 20.03 9.62 1.91
N LYS A 20 21.02 10.49 1.70
CA LYS A 20 21.04 11.39 0.53
C LYS A 20 21.30 10.60 -0.76
N LYS A 21 20.28 10.58 -1.63
CA LYS A 21 20.36 10.56 -3.11
C LYS A 21 21.11 9.41 -3.79
N HIS A 22 20.65 8.16 -3.78
CA HIS A 22 21.19 7.18 -4.76
C HIS A 22 20.22 6.16 -5.38
N HIS A 23 18.94 6.11 -5.04
CA HIS A 23 18.11 4.99 -5.51
C HIS A 23 17.57 5.09 -6.95
N THR A 24 17.63 6.24 -7.61
CA THR A 24 17.23 6.34 -9.03
C THR A 24 17.82 7.58 -9.69
N THR A 25 18.49 7.41 -10.83
CA THR A 25 18.64 8.53 -11.76
C THR A 25 17.31 8.75 -12.46
N LYS A 26 16.69 9.93 -12.31
CA LYS A 26 15.50 10.32 -13.08
C LYS A 26 15.71 9.99 -14.57
N ASN A 27 14.71 9.38 -15.21
CA ASN A 27 14.72 8.95 -16.61
C ASN A 27 15.78 7.87 -16.94
N TRP A 28 16.15 7.00 -15.99
CA TRP A 28 17.15 5.96 -16.24
C TRP A 28 16.71 4.95 -17.31
N LYS A 29 15.41 4.64 -17.40
CA LYS A 29 14.87 3.70 -18.39
C LYS A 29 15.12 4.18 -19.83
N TYR A 30 14.94 5.47 -20.08
CA TYR A 30 15.32 6.09 -21.37
C TYR A 30 16.82 5.98 -21.63
N LEU A 31 17.65 6.29 -20.64
CA LEU A 31 19.10 6.16 -20.78
C LEU A 31 19.53 4.71 -21.07
N ALA A 32 18.89 3.72 -20.42
CA ALA A 32 19.16 2.31 -20.60
C ALA A 32 18.75 1.81 -22.00
N ARG A 33 17.55 2.18 -22.47
CA ARG A 33 17.00 1.75 -23.75
C ARG A 33 17.61 2.47 -24.96
N ASP A 34 17.75 3.78 -24.86
CA ASP A 34 18.06 4.66 -26.00
C ASP A 34 19.54 5.09 -25.99
N GLY A 35 20.26 4.88 -24.88
CA GLY A 35 21.67 5.27 -24.70
C GLY A 35 21.87 6.75 -24.42
N LYS A 36 20.80 7.56 -24.45
CA LYS A 36 20.78 9.01 -24.22
C LYS A 36 19.61 9.37 -23.28
N LYS A 37 19.76 10.44 -22.51
CA LYS A 37 18.64 11.02 -21.74
C LYS A 37 17.81 11.92 -22.65
N PRO A 38 16.49 12.01 -22.45
CA PRO A 38 15.66 12.95 -23.21
C PRO A 38 16.00 14.40 -22.84
N ASP A 39 15.97 15.31 -23.82
CA ASP A 39 16.28 16.73 -23.65
C ASP A 39 15.23 17.49 -22.82
N LYS A 40 14.01 16.94 -22.70
CA LYS A 40 12.92 17.46 -21.86
C LYS A 40 12.45 16.37 -20.90
N SER A 41 11.90 16.79 -19.76
CA SER A 41 11.10 15.91 -18.90
C SER A 41 9.99 15.27 -19.75
N PRO A 42 9.80 13.93 -19.72
CA PRO A 42 8.65 13.31 -20.37
C PRO A 42 7.34 13.96 -19.89
N SER A 43 6.35 14.12 -20.77
CA SER A 43 4.99 14.51 -20.37
C SER A 43 4.40 13.47 -19.41
N GLU A 44 3.37 13.80 -18.63
CA GLU A 44 2.69 12.82 -17.76
C GLU A 44 2.17 11.60 -18.56
N GLU A 45 1.76 11.81 -19.81
CA GLU A 45 1.40 10.75 -20.76
C GLU A 45 2.59 9.86 -21.15
N ALA A 46 3.81 10.40 -21.18
CA ALA A 46 5.05 9.67 -21.48
C ALA A 46 5.67 8.95 -20.26
N ILE A 47 5.15 9.17 -19.04
CA ILE A 47 5.49 8.37 -17.85
C ILE A 47 5.00 6.91 -18.03
N SER A 48 4.00 6.68 -18.89
CA SER A 48 3.53 5.33 -19.26
C SER A 48 4.52 4.50 -20.08
N VAL A 49 5.61 5.10 -20.60
CA VAL A 49 6.66 4.42 -21.38
C VAL A 49 7.67 3.67 -20.48
N GLU A 50 7.45 3.65 -19.16
CA GLU A 50 8.32 3.01 -18.17
C GLU A 50 8.12 1.47 -18.06
N GLU A 51 7.14 0.86 -18.72
CA GLU A 51 6.76 -0.55 -18.51
C GLU A 51 6.82 -1.40 -19.79
N GLY A 52 8.00 -1.47 -20.45
CA GLY A 52 8.17 -2.28 -21.67
C GLY A 52 7.26 -1.87 -22.84
N SER A 53 7.43 -2.48 -24.01
CA SER A 53 6.65 -2.18 -25.22
C SER A 53 5.31 -2.92 -25.30
N ASP A 54 5.15 -4.00 -24.53
CA ASP A 54 3.97 -4.88 -24.57
C ASP A 54 2.86 -4.51 -23.54
N SER A 55 3.04 -3.46 -22.72
CA SER A 55 2.03 -3.05 -21.73
C SER A 55 0.96 -2.14 -22.34
N ILE A 56 -0.30 -2.31 -21.91
CA ILE A 56 -1.39 -1.40 -22.26
C ILE A 56 -1.12 -0.01 -21.68
N ARG A 57 -1.28 1.04 -22.49
CA ARG A 57 -1.16 2.41 -22.00
C ARG A 57 -2.29 2.73 -21.03
N HIS A 58 -2.01 3.58 -20.04
CA HIS A 58 -2.98 3.97 -19.03
C HIS A 58 -4.31 4.46 -19.60
N LEU A 59 -4.26 5.38 -20.57
CA LEU A 59 -5.47 5.94 -21.19
C LEU A 59 -6.29 4.90 -21.96
N ASP A 60 -5.61 3.96 -22.63
CA ASP A 60 -6.28 2.87 -23.34
C ASP A 60 -6.97 1.92 -22.35
N LEU A 61 -6.31 1.62 -21.22
CA LEU A 61 -6.92 0.86 -20.12
C LEU A 61 -8.14 1.59 -19.56
N MET A 62 -8.04 2.90 -19.28
CA MET A 62 -9.17 3.66 -18.73
C MET A 62 -10.37 3.62 -19.67
N SER A 63 -10.15 3.74 -20.98
CA SER A 63 -11.19 3.62 -22.00
C SER A 63 -11.84 2.23 -21.99
N LYS A 64 -11.05 1.14 -21.94
CA LYS A 64 -11.59 -0.22 -21.83
C LYS A 64 -12.43 -0.43 -20.58
N LEU A 65 -11.96 0.06 -19.43
CA LEU A 65 -12.67 -0.06 -18.15
C LEU A 65 -13.98 0.75 -18.14
N GLN A 66 -13.99 1.94 -18.74
CA GLN A 66 -15.18 2.77 -18.85
C GLN A 66 -16.33 2.06 -19.60
N ASN A 67 -15.98 1.23 -20.58
CA ASN A 67 -16.94 0.50 -21.43
C ASN A 67 -17.45 -0.82 -20.80
N CYS A 68 -17.00 -1.17 -19.60
CA CYS A 68 -17.49 -2.37 -18.91
C CYS A 68 -18.93 -2.17 -18.38
N SER A 69 -19.66 -3.26 -18.15
CA SER A 69 -21.05 -3.22 -17.66
C SER A 69 -21.19 -3.27 -16.15
N SER A 70 -20.14 -3.65 -15.42
CA SER A 70 -20.13 -3.79 -13.96
C SER A 70 -18.72 -3.60 -13.40
N LEU A 71 -18.61 -3.30 -12.10
CA LEU A 71 -17.32 -3.17 -11.42
C LEU A 71 -16.55 -4.50 -11.47
N SER A 72 -17.24 -5.64 -11.33
CA SER A 72 -16.68 -6.98 -11.52
C SER A 72 -16.02 -7.09 -12.88
N LYS A 73 -16.71 -6.63 -13.94
CA LYS A 73 -16.16 -6.70 -15.29
C LYS A 73 -14.98 -5.76 -15.48
N GLN A 74 -14.97 -4.60 -14.82
CA GLN A 74 -13.80 -3.72 -14.77
C GLN A 74 -12.61 -4.42 -14.10
N ILE A 75 -12.82 -5.08 -12.96
CA ILE A 75 -11.76 -5.81 -12.23
C ILE A 75 -11.21 -6.96 -13.10
N GLU A 76 -12.07 -7.77 -13.70
CA GLU A 76 -11.66 -8.84 -14.62
C GLU A 76 -10.82 -8.29 -15.79
N THR A 77 -11.33 -7.24 -16.45
CA THR A 77 -10.65 -6.59 -17.58
C THR A 77 -9.29 -6.05 -17.14
N PHE A 78 -9.24 -5.33 -16.02
CA PHE A 78 -8.01 -4.81 -15.42
C PHE A 78 -6.96 -5.92 -15.21
N ILE A 79 -7.36 -7.04 -14.60
CA ILE A 79 -6.44 -8.16 -14.33
C ILE A 79 -5.97 -8.81 -15.63
N SER A 80 -6.87 -9.04 -16.59
CA SER A 80 -6.53 -9.68 -17.87
C SER A 80 -5.58 -8.84 -18.73
N GLU A 81 -5.75 -7.52 -18.71
CA GLU A 81 -4.95 -6.60 -19.53
C GLU A 81 -3.56 -6.41 -18.95
N LEU A 82 -3.43 -6.32 -17.61
CA LEU A 82 -2.19 -5.97 -16.94
C LEU A 82 -1.35 -7.14 -16.42
N SER A 83 -1.93 -8.32 -16.18
CA SER A 83 -1.16 -9.44 -15.60
C SER A 83 -0.16 -10.03 -16.59
N LEU A 84 1.00 -10.48 -16.09
CA LEU A 84 1.98 -11.22 -16.88
C LEU A 84 1.35 -12.46 -17.52
N THR A 85 1.59 -12.64 -18.81
CA THR A 85 1.16 -13.80 -19.60
C THR A 85 2.20 -14.92 -19.55
N SER A 86 1.81 -16.13 -19.95
CA SER A 86 2.75 -17.24 -20.11
C SER A 86 3.93 -16.91 -21.03
N GLU A 87 3.73 -16.04 -22.02
CA GLU A 87 4.81 -15.60 -22.91
C GLU A 87 5.79 -14.65 -22.19
N ASP A 88 5.29 -13.74 -21.36
CA ASP A 88 6.14 -12.89 -20.52
C ASP A 88 7.03 -13.72 -19.58
N PHE A 89 6.46 -14.75 -18.95
CA PHE A 89 7.22 -15.68 -18.10
C PHE A 89 8.28 -16.45 -18.88
N LYS A 90 7.98 -16.88 -20.12
CA LYS A 90 8.95 -17.55 -21.00
C LYS A 90 10.09 -16.63 -21.38
N LYS A 91 9.82 -15.39 -21.82
CA LYS A 91 10.83 -14.38 -22.14
C LYS A 91 11.76 -14.12 -20.95
N ARG A 92 11.19 -13.90 -19.76
CA ARG A 92 11.95 -13.67 -18.51
C ARG A 92 12.83 -14.86 -18.14
N THR A 93 12.28 -16.08 -18.24
CA THR A 93 13.01 -17.31 -17.95
C THR A 93 14.12 -17.57 -18.96
N ALA A 94 13.87 -17.34 -20.25
CA ALA A 94 14.88 -17.46 -21.30
C ALA A 94 16.03 -16.46 -21.07
N PHE A 95 15.71 -15.23 -20.67
CA PHE A 95 16.71 -14.24 -20.35
C PHE A 95 17.57 -14.65 -19.13
N CYS A 96 16.97 -15.17 -18.06
CA CYS A 96 17.74 -15.70 -16.93
C CYS A 96 18.67 -16.85 -17.36
N LYS A 97 18.20 -17.79 -18.17
CA LYS A 97 19.04 -18.88 -18.70
C LYS A 97 20.23 -18.37 -19.53
N GLU A 98 20.00 -17.37 -20.39
CA GLU A 98 21.09 -16.74 -21.14
C GLU A 98 22.11 -16.07 -20.21
N LEU A 99 21.66 -15.41 -19.13
CA LEU A 99 22.57 -14.88 -18.11
C LEU A 99 23.36 -15.99 -17.41
N GLU A 100 22.73 -17.12 -17.04
CA GLU A 100 23.43 -18.28 -16.47
C GLU A 100 24.50 -18.82 -17.41
N GLU A 101 24.19 -18.97 -18.70
CA GLU A 101 25.13 -19.45 -19.71
C GLU A 101 26.33 -18.51 -19.87
N ILE A 102 26.08 -17.20 -19.97
CA ILE A 102 27.14 -16.17 -20.06
C ILE A 102 28.01 -16.17 -18.81
N PHE A 103 27.39 -16.25 -17.63
CA PHE A 103 28.13 -16.20 -16.38
C PHE A 103 28.90 -17.49 -16.11
N GLY A 104 28.35 -18.63 -16.50
CA GLY A 104 28.94 -19.95 -16.40
C GLY A 104 30.27 -20.10 -17.14
N ILE A 105 30.55 -19.26 -18.16
CA ILE A 105 31.83 -19.23 -18.87
C ILE A 105 33.00 -18.91 -17.92
N TYR A 106 32.75 -18.07 -16.91
CA TYR A 106 33.79 -17.57 -15.99
C TYR A 106 33.59 -18.03 -14.55
N LEU A 107 32.35 -18.33 -14.17
CA LEU A 107 31.93 -18.68 -12.82
C LEU A 107 31.19 -20.03 -12.85
N PRO A 108 31.89 -21.16 -12.70
CA PRO A 108 31.26 -22.47 -12.77
C PRO A 108 30.27 -22.66 -11.61
N LYS A 109 29.19 -23.42 -11.87
CA LYS A 109 28.12 -23.77 -10.90
C LYS A 109 27.34 -22.58 -10.34
N ILE A 110 27.28 -21.45 -11.06
CA ILE A 110 26.48 -20.31 -10.66
C ILE A 110 25.02 -20.46 -11.09
N LYS A 111 24.12 -19.86 -10.31
CA LYS A 111 22.68 -19.82 -10.59
C LYS A 111 22.15 -18.41 -10.59
N VAL A 112 21.16 -18.18 -11.44
CA VAL A 112 20.54 -16.86 -11.64
C VAL A 112 19.05 -17.01 -11.38
N HIS A 113 18.59 -16.49 -10.26
CA HIS A 113 17.20 -16.62 -9.85
C HIS A 113 16.44 -15.33 -10.09
N GLN A 114 15.20 -15.48 -10.59
CA GLN A 114 14.22 -14.41 -10.62
C GLN A 114 13.69 -14.18 -9.22
N PHE A 115 13.45 -12.94 -8.83
CA PHE A 115 12.67 -12.63 -7.64
C PHE A 115 11.73 -11.45 -7.89
N GLY A 116 11.10 -10.92 -6.84
CA GLY A 116 10.27 -9.73 -6.92
C GLY A 116 9.01 -9.91 -7.76
N SER A 117 8.64 -8.85 -8.49
CA SER A 117 7.35 -8.77 -9.20
C SER A 117 7.19 -9.83 -10.29
N SER A 118 8.30 -10.37 -10.80
CA SER A 118 8.28 -11.37 -11.87
C SER A 118 7.68 -12.71 -11.41
N ILE A 119 7.79 -13.07 -10.13
CA ILE A 119 7.38 -14.40 -9.65
C ILE A 119 6.56 -14.38 -8.34
N ASN A 120 6.35 -13.22 -7.71
CA ASN A 120 5.52 -13.10 -6.51
C ASN A 120 4.00 -13.16 -6.76
N GLY A 121 3.56 -13.29 -8.03
CA GLY A 121 2.13 -13.30 -8.42
C GLY A 121 1.50 -11.91 -8.61
N LEU A 122 2.23 -10.83 -8.30
CA LEU A 122 1.74 -9.45 -8.29
C LEU A 122 2.30 -8.60 -9.45
N GLY A 123 3.05 -9.19 -10.38
CA GLY A 123 3.65 -8.49 -11.51
C GLY A 123 2.63 -7.94 -12.52
N PHE A 124 2.95 -6.77 -13.05
CA PHE A 124 2.30 -6.22 -14.24
C PHE A 124 3.16 -6.49 -15.48
N LYS A 125 2.53 -6.57 -16.65
CA LYS A 125 3.23 -6.53 -17.95
C LYS A 125 4.19 -5.36 -17.96
N GLY A 126 5.41 -5.62 -18.43
CA GLY A 126 6.45 -4.61 -18.49
C GLY A 126 7.12 -4.23 -17.17
N CYS A 127 6.78 -4.87 -16.04
CA CYS A 127 7.52 -4.67 -14.80
C CYS A 127 8.99 -5.10 -14.96
N ASP A 128 9.87 -4.52 -14.15
CA ASP A 128 11.28 -4.87 -14.16
C ASP A 128 11.47 -6.37 -13.84
N LEU A 129 12.54 -6.94 -14.38
CA LEU A 129 13.00 -8.28 -14.04
C LEU A 129 14.07 -8.17 -12.96
N ASP A 130 13.68 -8.47 -11.73
CA ASP A 130 14.58 -8.56 -10.59
C ASP A 130 15.28 -9.93 -10.62
N VAL A 131 16.61 -9.90 -10.65
CA VAL A 131 17.45 -11.10 -10.79
C VAL A 131 18.56 -11.07 -9.76
N CYS A 132 18.80 -12.19 -9.09
CA CYS A 132 19.95 -12.34 -8.22
C CYS A 132 20.87 -13.49 -8.63
N LEU A 133 22.16 -13.25 -8.46
CA LEU A 133 23.20 -14.25 -8.62
C LEU A 133 23.37 -15.02 -7.30
N GLN A 134 23.04 -16.30 -7.32
CA GLN A 134 23.37 -17.21 -6.22
C GLN A 134 24.79 -17.72 -6.40
N THR A 135 25.65 -17.30 -5.49
CA THR A 135 26.97 -17.89 -5.29
C THR A 135 26.80 -18.93 -4.19
N ASN A 136 27.22 -20.18 -4.40
CA ASN A 136 27.13 -21.28 -3.40
C ASN A 136 27.99 -21.05 -2.12
N SER A 137 28.27 -19.79 -1.78
CA SER A 137 28.80 -19.36 -0.51
C SER A 137 27.67 -19.45 0.53
N GLU A 138 27.41 -20.65 1.01
CA GLU A 138 26.82 -20.82 2.34
C GLU A 138 27.63 -19.95 3.31
N ASP A 139 26.96 -18.96 3.90
CA ASP A 139 27.37 -18.17 5.08
C ASP A 139 28.89 -18.03 5.29
N LYS A 140 29.57 -17.34 4.38
CA LYS A 140 30.93 -16.87 4.66
C LYS A 140 30.84 -15.54 5.38
N ASP A 141 31.31 -15.53 6.62
CA ASP A 141 31.57 -14.31 7.38
C ASP A 141 32.32 -13.29 6.53
N VAL A 142 32.07 -12.01 6.80
CA VAL A 142 32.61 -10.83 6.11
C VAL A 142 34.15 -10.81 6.03
N GLU A 143 34.84 -11.71 6.73
CA GLU A 143 36.30 -11.83 6.82
C GLU A 143 36.96 -12.64 5.68
N ASP A 144 36.24 -13.35 4.80
CA ASP A 144 36.83 -14.14 3.69
C ASP A 144 36.77 -13.43 2.31
N TYR A 145 36.63 -12.10 2.26
CA TYR A 145 36.71 -11.39 0.98
C TYR A 145 38.15 -11.37 0.44
N ALA A 146 38.29 -11.67 -0.86
CA ALA A 146 39.56 -11.56 -1.56
C ALA A 146 39.99 -10.08 -1.67
N TYR A 147 41.20 -9.78 -1.19
CA TYR A 147 41.81 -8.47 -1.38
C TYR A 147 42.37 -8.33 -2.80
N LEU A 148 41.70 -7.56 -3.64
CA LEU A 148 42.10 -7.30 -5.02
C LEU A 148 42.29 -5.81 -5.25
N LYS A 149 43.35 -5.43 -5.98
CA LYS A 149 43.63 -4.03 -6.33
C LYS A 149 42.57 -3.44 -7.28
N ASP A 150 42.08 -4.24 -8.22
CA ASP A 150 40.93 -3.92 -9.07
C ASP A 150 40.27 -5.22 -9.55
N VAL A 151 39.16 -5.09 -10.27
CA VAL A 151 38.43 -6.21 -10.87
C VAL A 151 39.29 -6.88 -11.97
N PRO A 152 39.42 -8.23 -11.99
CA PRO A 152 40.10 -9.01 -13.02
C PRO A 152 39.52 -8.84 -14.42
N SER A 153 40.35 -8.95 -15.46
CA SER A 153 39.86 -8.98 -16.83
C SER A 153 39.13 -10.30 -17.12
N LEU A 154 38.30 -10.32 -18.17
CA LEU A 154 37.62 -11.55 -18.59
C LEU A 154 38.63 -12.61 -19.06
N ASP A 155 39.69 -12.19 -19.74
CA ASP A 155 40.74 -13.09 -20.24
C ASP A 155 41.58 -13.68 -19.11
N ASP A 156 41.88 -12.91 -18.05
CA ASP A 156 42.61 -13.43 -16.88
C ASP A 156 41.84 -14.57 -16.22
N VAL A 157 40.52 -14.43 -16.09
CA VAL A 157 39.68 -15.48 -15.50
C VAL A 157 39.54 -16.67 -16.45
N LYS A 158 39.26 -16.40 -17.74
CA LYS A 158 39.08 -17.44 -18.76
C LYS A 158 40.34 -18.30 -18.97
N ASN A 159 41.51 -17.69 -18.91
CA ASN A 159 42.80 -18.36 -19.10
C ASN A 159 43.38 -18.95 -17.80
N GLY A 160 42.66 -18.85 -16.68
CA GLY A 160 43.09 -19.41 -15.38
C GLY A 160 44.17 -18.61 -14.66
N VAL A 161 44.49 -17.39 -15.10
CA VAL A 161 45.39 -16.47 -14.37
C VAL A 161 44.76 -16.04 -13.05
N VAL A 162 43.43 -15.83 -13.04
CA VAL A 162 42.64 -15.62 -11.82
C VAL A 162 41.60 -16.72 -11.71
N LEU A 163 41.70 -17.52 -10.65
CA LEU A 163 40.80 -18.64 -10.43
C LEU A 163 39.36 -18.14 -10.11
N PRO A 164 38.29 -18.82 -10.59
CA PRO A 164 36.91 -18.43 -10.31
C PRO A 164 36.57 -18.33 -8.81
N GLU A 165 37.20 -19.13 -7.96
CA GLU A 165 37.02 -19.11 -6.50
C GLU A 165 37.52 -17.79 -5.87
N ILE A 166 38.47 -17.11 -6.51
CA ILE A 166 38.91 -15.77 -6.11
C ILE A 166 37.85 -14.74 -6.50
N VAL A 167 37.25 -14.89 -7.67
CA VAL A 167 36.18 -14.01 -8.15
C VAL A 167 34.93 -14.12 -7.28
N LEU A 168 34.53 -15.34 -6.92
CA LEU A 168 33.38 -15.59 -6.04
C LEU A 168 33.57 -15.03 -4.61
N ARG A 169 34.80 -14.76 -4.18
CA ARG A 169 35.12 -14.09 -2.91
C ARG A 169 35.30 -12.58 -3.04
N MET A 170 34.91 -11.96 -4.16
CA MET A 170 34.92 -10.50 -4.27
C MET A 170 33.85 -9.86 -3.41
N THR A 171 34.09 -8.63 -2.97
CA THR A 171 33.03 -7.79 -2.41
C THR A 171 31.87 -7.64 -3.41
N PRO A 172 30.63 -7.44 -2.93
CA PRO A 172 29.47 -7.30 -3.80
C PRO A 172 29.63 -6.26 -4.91
N TYR A 173 30.26 -5.14 -4.60
CA TYR A 173 30.54 -4.08 -5.56
C TYR A 173 31.53 -4.52 -6.67
N PHE A 174 32.58 -5.26 -6.32
CA PHE A 174 33.57 -5.75 -7.30
C PHE A 174 32.97 -6.85 -8.18
N MET A 175 32.21 -7.76 -7.59
CA MET A 175 31.48 -8.80 -8.35
C MET A 175 30.54 -8.17 -9.38
N LEU A 176 29.75 -7.17 -9.00
CA LEU A 176 28.86 -6.50 -9.96
C LEU A 176 29.62 -5.71 -11.03
N ARG A 177 30.81 -5.15 -10.72
CA ARG A 177 31.68 -4.58 -11.75
C ARG A 177 32.21 -5.65 -12.72
N PHE A 178 32.47 -6.88 -12.24
CA PHE A 178 32.87 -8.01 -13.06
C PHE A 178 31.72 -8.49 -13.95
N VAL A 179 30.52 -8.69 -13.38
CA VAL A 179 29.28 -8.99 -14.12
C VAL A 179 29.04 -7.95 -15.20
N ARG A 180 29.22 -6.65 -14.89
CA ARG A 180 29.12 -5.58 -15.89
C ARG A 180 30.09 -5.77 -17.06
N ARG A 181 31.34 -6.24 -16.84
CA ARG A 181 32.28 -6.55 -17.93
C ARG A 181 31.77 -7.71 -18.78
N MET A 182 31.27 -8.77 -18.15
CA MET A 182 30.71 -9.94 -18.84
C MET A 182 29.51 -9.54 -19.72
N LEU A 183 28.59 -8.73 -19.18
CA LEU A 183 27.45 -8.19 -19.91
C LEU A 183 27.88 -7.36 -21.12
N PHE A 184 28.82 -6.42 -20.99
CA PHE A 184 29.26 -5.63 -22.14
C PHE A 184 29.98 -6.45 -23.22
N PHE A 185 30.66 -7.53 -22.83
CA PHE A 185 31.38 -8.39 -23.78
C PHE A 185 30.42 -9.33 -24.54
N HIS A 186 29.48 -9.98 -23.84
CA HIS A 186 28.60 -11.00 -24.42
C HIS A 186 27.26 -10.47 -24.92
N CYS A 187 26.83 -9.29 -24.45
CA CYS A 187 25.54 -8.69 -24.78
C CYS A 187 25.73 -7.31 -25.43
N PRO A 188 26.19 -7.23 -26.69
CA PRO A 188 26.56 -5.97 -27.34
C PRO A 188 25.39 -4.98 -27.51
N ASP A 189 24.13 -5.44 -27.49
CA ASP A 189 22.95 -4.58 -27.52
C ASP A 189 22.58 -3.97 -26.15
N ILE A 190 23.27 -4.33 -25.06
CA ILE A 190 23.18 -3.58 -23.81
C ILE A 190 23.95 -2.26 -23.97
N LYS A 191 23.22 -1.19 -24.22
CA LYS A 191 23.81 0.14 -24.49
C LYS A 191 24.40 0.81 -23.25
N LYS A 192 23.73 0.66 -22.09
CA LYS A 192 24.11 1.30 -20.82
C LYS A 192 23.78 0.38 -19.64
N VAL A 193 24.67 0.37 -18.66
CA VAL A 193 24.48 -0.27 -17.35
C VAL A 193 24.71 0.78 -16.26
N LEU A 194 23.73 0.96 -15.39
CA LEU A 194 23.79 1.83 -14.23
C LEU A 194 24.19 1.00 -12.99
N VAL A 195 25.16 1.49 -12.21
CA VAL A 195 25.53 0.88 -10.93
C VAL A 195 24.95 1.72 -9.80
N ILE A 196 24.06 1.14 -9.01
CA ILE A 196 23.51 1.75 -7.81
C ILE A 196 24.36 1.31 -6.62
N LYS A 197 25.04 2.28 -6.00
CA LYS A 197 25.85 2.07 -4.79
C LYS A 197 24.95 2.23 -3.57
N ALA A 198 24.41 1.11 -3.07
CA ALA A 198 23.60 1.04 -1.86
C ALA A 198 24.10 -0.12 -0.96
N ARG A 199 23.48 -0.33 0.21
CA ARG A 199 23.84 -1.46 1.10
C ARG A 199 23.83 -2.81 0.37
N CYS A 200 22.82 -3.03 -0.47
CA CYS A 200 22.80 -4.08 -1.49
C CYS A 200 22.96 -3.39 -2.85
N PRO A 201 24.14 -3.41 -3.48
CA PRO A 201 24.34 -2.73 -4.75
C PRO A 201 23.59 -3.45 -5.88
N ILE A 202 23.14 -2.68 -6.87
CA ILE A 202 22.30 -3.19 -7.98
C ILE A 202 22.87 -2.70 -9.31
N LEU A 203 22.86 -3.55 -10.33
CA LEU A 203 23.07 -3.19 -11.72
C LEU A 203 21.73 -3.05 -12.41
N ARG A 204 21.46 -1.89 -12.99
CA ARG A 204 20.27 -1.68 -13.82
C ARG A 204 20.64 -1.56 -15.28
N PHE A 205 19.94 -2.29 -16.13
CA PHE A 205 20.17 -2.26 -17.57
C PHE A 205 18.92 -2.67 -18.34
N TYR A 206 18.95 -2.47 -19.66
CA TYR A 206 17.87 -2.87 -20.57
C TYR A 206 18.41 -3.87 -21.59
N ARG A 207 17.66 -4.95 -21.79
CA ARG A 207 17.99 -6.03 -22.73
C ARG A 207 17.03 -5.98 -23.91
N SER A 208 17.49 -5.41 -25.02
CA SER A 208 16.65 -5.17 -26.20
C SER A 208 16.08 -6.43 -26.83
N LYS A 209 16.85 -7.52 -26.84
CA LYS A 209 16.43 -8.84 -27.33
C LYS A 209 15.12 -9.34 -26.71
N TYR A 210 14.88 -9.04 -25.43
CA TYR A 210 13.69 -9.47 -24.71
C TYR A 210 12.71 -8.33 -24.40
N ASP A 211 13.09 -7.08 -24.69
CA ASP A 211 12.38 -5.88 -24.26
C ASP A 211 12.14 -5.84 -22.73
N ILE A 212 13.20 -6.11 -21.96
CA ILE A 212 13.13 -6.21 -20.50
C ILE A 212 14.14 -5.26 -19.84
N PHE A 213 13.66 -4.46 -18.89
CA PHE A 213 14.49 -3.79 -17.90
C PHE A 213 14.86 -4.78 -16.80
N CYS A 214 16.13 -4.83 -16.43
CA CYS A 214 16.66 -5.77 -15.45
C CYS A 214 17.33 -5.03 -14.30
N ASP A 215 16.91 -5.37 -13.08
CA ASP A 215 17.57 -5.03 -11.83
C ASP A 215 18.32 -6.28 -11.35
N PHE A 216 19.63 -6.29 -11.53
CA PHE A 216 20.50 -7.41 -11.18
C PHE A 216 21.27 -7.13 -9.88
N SER A 217 21.15 -8.00 -8.90
CA SER A 217 21.87 -7.93 -7.63
C SER A 217 22.60 -9.23 -7.32
N LEU A 218 23.39 -9.23 -6.25
CA LEU A 218 23.77 -10.50 -5.61
C LEU A 218 22.62 -10.99 -4.74
N GLU A 219 22.63 -12.28 -4.42
CA GLU A 219 21.58 -12.92 -3.63
C GLU A 219 21.29 -12.18 -2.32
N SER A 220 20.01 -11.89 -2.10
CA SER A 220 19.48 -11.38 -0.84
C SER A 220 18.46 -12.38 -0.33
N LYS A 221 18.86 -13.21 0.65
CA LYS A 221 17.97 -14.19 1.32
C LYS A 221 16.64 -13.54 1.75
N VAL A 222 16.68 -12.29 2.22
CA VAL A 222 15.48 -11.52 2.60
C VAL A 222 14.58 -11.22 1.41
N SER A 223 15.12 -10.69 0.31
CA SER A 223 14.31 -10.33 -0.87
C SER A 223 13.68 -11.56 -1.53
N VAL A 224 14.44 -12.67 -1.55
CA VAL A 224 13.95 -13.97 -1.99
C VAL A 224 12.81 -14.45 -1.09
N ARG A 225 13.01 -14.45 0.24
CA ARG A 225 11.99 -14.88 1.19
C ARG A 225 10.72 -14.02 1.13
N ASN A 226 10.84 -12.70 0.98
CA ASN A 226 9.72 -11.79 0.78
C ASN A 226 8.93 -12.13 -0.48
N THR A 227 9.63 -12.44 -1.57
CA THR A 227 9.02 -12.86 -2.84
C THR A 227 8.24 -14.17 -2.67
N MET A 228 8.84 -15.15 -1.98
CA MET A 228 8.23 -16.45 -1.68
C MET A 228 6.98 -16.31 -0.82
N LEU A 229 7.04 -15.48 0.23
CA LEU A 229 5.92 -15.19 1.10
C LEU A 229 4.73 -14.65 0.32
N LEU A 230 4.93 -13.57 -0.46
CA LEU A 230 3.83 -12.97 -1.23
C LEU A 230 3.26 -13.95 -2.27
N ARG A 231 4.11 -14.78 -2.90
CA ARG A 231 3.68 -15.83 -3.81
C ARG A 231 2.78 -16.84 -3.10
N LEU A 232 3.20 -17.34 -1.94
CA LEU A 232 2.43 -18.30 -1.15
C LEU A 232 1.08 -17.71 -0.73
N LEU A 233 1.07 -16.48 -0.21
CA LEU A 233 -0.17 -15.79 0.18
C LEU A 233 -1.17 -15.67 -0.98
N GLY A 234 -0.69 -15.40 -2.20
CA GLY A 234 -1.54 -15.37 -3.40
C GLY A 234 -2.14 -16.72 -3.79
N HIS A 235 -1.53 -17.83 -3.38
CA HIS A 235 -2.09 -19.17 -3.57
C HIS A 235 -2.97 -19.61 -2.40
N LEU A 236 -2.79 -19.04 -1.20
CA LEU A 236 -3.70 -19.28 -0.08
C LEU A 236 -5.07 -18.63 -0.33
N ASP A 237 -5.09 -17.43 -0.93
CA ASP A 237 -6.33 -16.76 -1.32
C ASP A 237 -6.12 -15.86 -2.54
N GLU A 238 -6.84 -16.13 -3.65
CA GLU A 238 -6.68 -15.39 -4.91
C GLU A 238 -7.07 -13.92 -4.80
N ARG A 239 -7.98 -13.57 -3.87
CA ARG A 239 -8.46 -12.20 -3.67
C ARG A 239 -7.31 -11.29 -3.24
N PHE A 240 -6.28 -11.82 -2.57
CA PHE A 240 -5.07 -11.08 -2.24
C PHE A 240 -4.40 -10.53 -3.50
N SER A 241 -4.17 -11.38 -4.49
CA SER A 241 -3.44 -10.99 -5.70
C SER A 241 -4.22 -9.96 -6.52
N VAL A 242 -5.54 -10.11 -6.64
CA VAL A 242 -6.40 -9.16 -7.33
C VAL A 242 -6.43 -7.82 -6.60
N LEU A 243 -6.72 -7.82 -5.29
CA LEU A 243 -6.81 -6.60 -4.48
C LEU A 243 -5.47 -5.86 -4.45
N THR A 244 -4.35 -6.56 -4.25
CA THR A 244 -3.03 -5.94 -4.23
C THR A 244 -2.67 -5.30 -5.57
N LYS A 245 -3.03 -5.90 -6.70
CA LYS A 245 -2.83 -5.28 -8.02
C LYS A 245 -3.65 -3.99 -8.17
N LEU A 246 -4.93 -4.01 -7.80
CA LEU A 246 -5.78 -2.80 -7.82
C LEU A 246 -5.19 -1.68 -6.96
N ILE A 247 -4.80 -1.98 -5.72
CA ILE A 247 -4.26 -1.02 -4.75
C ILE A 247 -2.87 -0.50 -5.17
N ARG A 248 -2.00 -1.34 -5.76
CA ARG A 248 -0.71 -0.90 -6.29
C ARG A 248 -0.89 0.04 -7.49
N TYR A 249 -1.83 -0.26 -8.38
CA TYR A 249 -2.10 0.58 -9.55
C TYR A 249 -2.73 1.92 -9.13
N TRP A 250 -3.67 1.90 -8.19
CA TRP A 250 -4.18 3.09 -7.51
C TRP A 250 -3.05 3.94 -6.94
N GLY A 251 -2.11 3.34 -6.21
CA GLY A 251 -1.00 4.10 -5.64
C GLY A 251 -0.02 4.66 -6.66
N LYS A 252 0.22 3.93 -7.75
CA LYS A 252 1.10 4.37 -8.85
C LYS A 252 0.53 5.63 -9.51
N TYR A 253 -0.73 5.60 -9.96
CA TYR A 253 -1.37 6.74 -10.63
C TYR A 253 -1.84 7.82 -9.67
N GLY A 254 -2.02 7.48 -8.39
CA GLY A 254 -2.16 8.44 -7.30
C GLY A 254 -0.88 9.22 -6.99
N GLY A 255 0.27 8.81 -7.52
CA GLY A 255 1.55 9.51 -7.38
C GLY A 255 2.21 9.35 -6.01
N PHE A 256 1.85 8.33 -5.23
CA PHE A 256 2.43 8.03 -3.92
C PHE A 256 3.07 6.63 -3.82
N VAL A 257 2.93 5.78 -4.83
CA VAL A 257 3.72 4.54 -4.98
C VAL A 257 4.71 4.68 -6.13
N GLY A 258 5.93 4.19 -5.97
CA GLY A 258 6.96 4.15 -7.00
C GLY A 258 8.32 4.61 -6.49
N ASP A 259 9.10 5.22 -7.38
CA ASP A 259 10.46 5.65 -7.12
C ASP A 259 10.53 6.98 -6.34
N ILE A 260 11.60 7.11 -5.53
CA ILE A 260 12.00 8.31 -4.77
C ILE A 260 10.94 8.81 -3.77
N ASP A 261 11.25 8.76 -2.48
CA ASP A 261 10.46 9.41 -1.42
C ASP A 261 8.96 9.05 -1.43
N ARG A 262 8.62 7.89 -2.00
CA ARG A 262 7.29 7.31 -2.17
C ARG A 262 7.23 5.92 -1.55
N PHE A 263 6.03 5.37 -1.40
CA PHE A 263 5.83 3.98 -1.00
C PHE A 263 6.40 3.05 -2.09
N ASN A 264 7.17 2.04 -1.69
CA ASN A 264 7.56 1.00 -2.63
C ASN A 264 6.43 -0.03 -2.80
N SER A 265 6.50 -0.81 -3.88
CA SER A 265 5.46 -1.82 -4.18
C SER A 265 5.32 -2.88 -3.09
N TYR A 266 6.40 -3.20 -2.38
CA TYR A 266 6.40 -4.22 -1.34
C TYR A 266 5.66 -3.74 -0.08
N SER A 267 5.91 -2.51 0.37
CA SER A 267 5.23 -1.95 1.54
C SER A 267 3.73 -1.79 1.31
N PHE A 268 3.31 -1.44 0.08
CA PHE A 268 1.90 -1.44 -0.30
C PHE A 268 1.30 -2.84 -0.39
N SER A 269 2.08 -3.86 -0.75
CA SER A 269 1.61 -5.25 -0.69
C SER A 269 1.37 -5.68 0.75
N LEU A 270 2.28 -5.34 1.68
CA LEU A 270 2.10 -5.62 3.11
C LEU A 270 0.95 -4.83 3.75
N LEU A 271 0.65 -3.62 3.26
CA LEU A 271 -0.55 -2.89 3.65
C LEU A 271 -1.81 -3.70 3.32
N VAL A 272 -1.89 -4.31 2.14
CA VAL A 272 -3.01 -5.17 1.76
C VAL A 272 -3.02 -6.48 2.57
N VAL A 273 -1.86 -7.09 2.83
CA VAL A 273 -1.76 -8.28 3.70
C VAL A 273 -2.36 -7.99 5.07
N HIS A 274 -1.93 -6.90 5.71
CA HIS A 274 -2.45 -6.50 7.01
C HIS A 274 -3.97 -6.29 6.98
N PHE A 275 -4.50 -5.57 5.99
CA PHE A 275 -5.94 -5.37 5.85
C PHE A 275 -6.72 -6.69 5.75
N LEU A 276 -6.23 -7.64 4.95
CA LEU A 276 -6.86 -8.94 4.75
C LEU A 276 -6.79 -9.82 6.00
N GLN A 277 -5.72 -9.67 6.79
CA GLN A 277 -5.55 -10.33 8.08
C GLN A 277 -6.49 -9.79 9.16
N THR A 278 -6.84 -8.49 9.13
CA THR A 278 -7.76 -7.90 10.13
C THR A 278 -9.23 -7.97 9.73
N ARG A 279 -9.58 -8.70 8.66
CA ARG A 279 -11.00 -8.96 8.34
C ARG A 279 -11.61 -9.89 9.39
N ASN A 280 -12.94 -9.82 9.54
CA ASN A 280 -13.69 -10.74 10.37
C ASN A 280 -14.77 -11.45 9.53
N PRO A 281 -14.64 -12.75 9.24
CA PRO A 281 -13.46 -13.60 9.50
C PRO A 281 -12.24 -13.18 8.64
N PRO A 282 -11.00 -13.56 9.02
CA PRO A 282 -9.78 -13.17 8.31
C PRO A 282 -9.69 -13.82 6.93
N VAL A 283 -9.21 -13.06 5.94
CA VAL A 283 -8.96 -13.55 4.57
C VAL A 283 -7.60 -14.24 4.47
N LEU A 284 -6.59 -13.69 5.15
CA LEU A 284 -5.24 -14.27 5.21
C LEU A 284 -4.85 -14.61 6.65
N PRO A 285 -4.06 -15.68 6.86
CA PRO A 285 -3.51 -16.01 8.18
C PRO A 285 -2.37 -15.07 8.60
N PRO A 286 -2.00 -15.02 9.90
CA PRO A 286 -0.80 -14.34 10.38
C PRO A 286 0.47 -14.89 9.73
N ILE A 287 1.45 -14.04 9.41
CA ILE A 287 2.66 -14.50 8.71
C ILE A 287 3.51 -15.43 9.59
N ASN A 288 3.47 -15.32 10.93
CA ASN A 288 4.16 -16.28 11.79
C ASN A 288 3.59 -17.69 11.67
N GLU A 289 2.27 -17.81 11.51
CA GLU A 289 1.64 -19.10 11.24
C GLU A 289 2.09 -19.62 9.87
N VAL A 290 2.07 -18.76 8.84
CA VAL A 290 2.54 -19.11 7.49
C VAL A 290 3.97 -19.61 7.51
N TYR A 291 4.87 -18.87 8.16
CA TYR A 291 6.28 -19.22 8.31
C TYR A 291 6.46 -20.54 9.04
N SER A 292 5.74 -20.76 10.15
CA SER A 292 5.86 -21.97 10.96
C SER A 292 5.46 -23.26 10.21
N LYS A 293 4.48 -23.16 9.31
CA LYS A 293 3.95 -24.30 8.55
C LYS A 293 4.63 -24.48 7.18
N SER A 294 5.31 -23.45 6.67
CA SER A 294 5.87 -23.44 5.31
C SER A 294 7.34 -23.84 5.28
N GLU A 295 7.60 -25.04 4.78
CA GLU A 295 8.98 -25.48 4.54
C GLU A 295 9.59 -24.77 3.33
N TYR A 296 8.77 -24.39 2.35
CA TYR A 296 9.14 -23.57 1.20
C TYR A 296 9.82 -22.27 1.65
N ILE A 297 9.20 -21.49 2.54
CA ILE A 297 9.77 -20.21 3.01
C ILE A 297 11.02 -20.43 3.87
N GLN A 298 11.05 -21.48 4.70
CA GLN A 298 12.18 -21.77 5.59
C GLN A 298 13.44 -22.17 4.82
N ARG A 299 13.30 -22.99 3.76
CA ARG A 299 14.42 -23.45 2.93
C ARG A 299 14.96 -22.39 1.96
N ILE A 300 14.21 -21.31 1.71
CA ILE A 300 14.58 -20.23 0.77
C ILE A 300 14.90 -20.80 -0.64
N SER A 301 14.11 -21.77 -1.12
CA SER A 301 14.28 -22.36 -2.45
C SER A 301 13.19 -21.89 -3.41
N LEU A 302 13.52 -20.96 -4.31
CA LEU A 302 12.58 -20.43 -5.32
C LEU A 302 12.16 -21.45 -6.38
N GLU A 303 13.00 -22.46 -6.61
CA GLU A 303 12.80 -23.49 -7.63
C GLU A 303 11.83 -24.58 -7.16
N ASP A 304 11.67 -24.75 -5.84
CA ASP A 304 10.88 -25.82 -5.27
C ASP A 304 9.39 -25.45 -5.13
N THR A 305 8.75 -25.25 -6.29
CA THR A 305 7.29 -25.00 -6.32
C THR A 305 6.48 -26.18 -5.80
N ALA A 306 7.03 -27.39 -5.83
CA ALA A 306 6.37 -28.57 -5.28
C ALA A 306 6.17 -28.43 -3.76
N LEU A 307 7.20 -28.00 -3.02
CA LEU A 307 7.06 -27.69 -1.59
C LEU A 307 6.02 -26.62 -1.31
N MET A 308 5.93 -25.57 -2.15
CA MET A 308 4.89 -24.54 -1.99
C MET A 308 3.49 -25.15 -2.09
N PHE A 309 3.24 -26.06 -3.04
CA PHE A 309 1.95 -26.74 -3.18
C PHE A 309 1.65 -27.70 -2.04
N GLU A 310 2.64 -28.38 -1.47
CA GLU A 310 2.45 -29.17 -0.25
C GLU A 310 2.16 -28.29 0.97
N ASP A 311 2.81 -27.12 1.07
CA ASP A 311 2.55 -26.17 2.14
C ASP A 311 1.13 -25.61 2.10
N ILE A 312 0.60 -25.30 0.91
CA ILE A 312 -0.78 -24.81 0.74
C ILE A 312 -1.80 -25.76 1.35
N LYS A 313 -1.60 -27.08 1.21
CA LYS A 313 -2.51 -28.11 1.78
C LYS A 313 -2.57 -28.10 3.31
N LYS A 314 -1.61 -27.45 3.98
CA LYS A 314 -1.56 -27.31 5.44
C LYS A 314 -2.48 -26.20 5.97
N PHE A 315 -3.11 -25.42 5.08
CA PHE A 315 -4.02 -24.34 5.44
C PHE A 315 -5.44 -24.67 5.02
N SER A 316 -6.40 -24.34 5.87
CA SER A 316 -7.81 -24.36 5.48
C SER A 316 -8.13 -23.09 4.68
N PRO A 317 -9.01 -23.15 3.67
CA PRO A 317 -9.50 -21.96 2.98
C PRO A 317 -10.12 -20.97 3.97
N SER A 318 -10.02 -19.68 3.66
CA SER A 318 -10.67 -18.63 4.45
C SER A 318 -12.18 -18.84 4.51
N SER A 319 -12.77 -18.65 5.70
CA SER A 319 -14.22 -18.61 5.88
C SER A 319 -14.85 -17.27 5.47
N ASN A 320 -14.04 -16.29 5.05
CA ASN A 320 -14.52 -15.01 4.56
C ASN A 320 -15.10 -15.16 3.15
N THR A 321 -16.35 -14.75 2.97
CA THR A 321 -17.09 -14.88 1.70
C THR A 321 -17.18 -13.57 0.91
N LYS A 322 -16.59 -12.47 1.39
CA LYS A 322 -16.68 -11.18 0.71
C LYS A 322 -15.96 -11.23 -0.63
N THR A 323 -16.58 -10.61 -1.62
CA THR A 323 -16.04 -10.42 -2.96
C THR A 323 -14.87 -9.43 -2.94
N VAL A 324 -14.07 -9.41 -4.01
CA VAL A 324 -13.01 -8.41 -4.18
C VAL A 324 -13.58 -7.00 -4.19
N GLU A 325 -14.78 -6.78 -4.72
CA GLU A 325 -15.44 -5.45 -4.73
C GLU A 325 -15.72 -4.95 -3.31
N GLU A 326 -16.30 -5.81 -2.48
CA GLU A 326 -16.59 -5.50 -1.08
C GLU A 326 -15.30 -5.25 -0.30
N LEU A 327 -14.28 -6.09 -0.50
CA LEU A 327 -12.97 -5.93 0.12
C LEU A 327 -12.25 -4.66 -0.35
N LEU A 328 -12.39 -4.28 -1.62
CA LEU A 328 -11.83 -3.05 -2.17
C LEU A 328 -12.46 -1.82 -1.50
N ARG A 329 -13.80 -1.79 -1.39
CA ARG A 329 -14.50 -0.72 -0.66
C ARG A 329 -14.04 -0.68 0.80
N GLU A 330 -14.03 -1.82 1.48
CA GLU A 330 -13.64 -1.92 2.87
C GLU A 330 -12.20 -1.48 3.13
N PHE A 331 -11.28 -1.74 2.20
CA PHE A 331 -9.89 -1.30 2.28
C PHE A 331 -9.80 0.22 2.45
N PHE A 332 -10.52 0.97 1.62
CA PHE A 332 -10.47 2.42 1.68
C PHE A 332 -11.10 2.96 2.97
N PHE A 333 -12.27 2.47 3.36
CA PHE A 333 -12.93 2.93 4.60
C PHE A 333 -12.17 2.54 5.87
N HIS A 334 -11.57 1.34 5.90
CA HIS A 334 -10.70 0.90 6.99
C HIS A 334 -9.51 1.86 7.12
N TYR A 335 -8.74 2.09 6.05
CA TYR A 335 -7.56 2.96 6.14
C TYR A 335 -7.88 4.45 6.23
N LEU A 336 -9.10 4.90 5.87
CA LEU A 336 -9.56 6.27 6.12
C LEU A 336 -9.61 6.59 7.62
N THR A 337 -10.03 5.61 8.42
CA THR A 337 -10.25 5.73 9.87
C THR A 337 -9.20 4.99 10.69
N TYR A 338 -8.18 4.42 10.04
CA TYR A 338 -7.11 3.70 10.72
C TYR A 338 -6.24 4.64 11.56
N ASP A 339 -5.80 4.13 12.71
CA ASP A 339 -4.91 4.83 13.62
C ASP A 339 -3.43 4.61 13.23
N PHE A 340 -2.91 5.51 12.40
CA PHE A 340 -1.51 5.47 11.95
C PHE A 340 -0.47 5.83 13.02
N SER A 341 -0.89 6.13 14.26
CA SER A 341 0.04 6.17 15.41
C SER A 341 0.44 4.77 15.90
N ARG A 342 0.00 3.72 15.19
CA ARG A 342 0.32 2.32 15.45
C ARG A 342 1.20 1.74 14.34
N ILE A 343 2.03 0.78 14.72
CA ILE A 343 2.82 -0.05 13.82
C ILE A 343 1.98 -1.26 13.44
N MET A 344 1.74 -1.44 12.14
CA MET A 344 1.12 -2.65 11.60
C MET A 344 2.12 -3.81 11.67
N GLN A 345 1.69 -4.95 12.20
CA GLN A 345 2.51 -6.15 12.39
C GLN A 345 1.92 -7.35 11.62
N PRO A 346 2.19 -7.47 10.31
CA PRO A 346 1.69 -8.59 9.50
C PRO A 346 2.05 -9.99 10.03
N SER A 347 3.13 -10.12 10.82
CA SER A 347 3.52 -11.35 11.52
C SER A 347 2.47 -11.83 12.52
N MET A 348 1.76 -10.90 13.17
CA MET A 348 0.81 -11.17 14.25
C MET A 348 -0.65 -10.89 13.85
N SER A 349 -0.91 -10.40 12.63
CA SER A 349 -2.24 -9.89 12.22
C SER A 349 -2.80 -8.81 13.15
N SER A 350 -1.92 -7.97 13.69
CA SER A 350 -2.28 -6.99 14.70
C SER A 350 -1.48 -5.69 14.52
N SER A 351 -1.78 -4.71 15.37
CA SER A 351 -1.05 -3.45 15.43
C SER A 351 -0.77 -3.03 16.85
N ILE A 352 0.40 -2.45 17.09
CA ILE A 352 0.84 -1.96 18.40
C ILE A 352 1.04 -0.43 18.36
N PRO A 353 0.66 0.33 19.40
CA PRO A 353 1.00 1.75 19.48
C PRO A 353 2.51 1.97 19.37
N ILE A 354 2.94 3.01 18.65
CA ILE A 354 4.38 3.33 18.51
C ILE A 354 5.05 3.48 19.88
N VAL A 355 4.34 4.06 20.85
CA VAL A 355 4.84 4.26 22.22
C VAL A 355 5.07 2.96 23.00
N ASP A 356 4.37 1.89 22.62
CA ASP A 356 4.45 0.57 23.27
C ASP A 356 5.42 -0.37 22.52
N PHE A 357 5.97 0.06 21.38
CA PHE A 357 6.87 -0.75 20.57
C PHE A 357 8.28 -0.78 21.16
N VAL A 358 8.78 -2.00 21.41
CA VAL A 358 10.13 -2.24 21.92
C VAL A 358 10.94 -2.91 20.81
N PRO A 359 11.93 -2.20 20.21
CA PRO A 359 12.83 -2.78 19.22
C PRO A 359 13.71 -3.88 19.85
N ASP A 360 14.03 -4.89 19.05
CA ASP A 360 15.02 -5.90 19.40
C ASP A 360 16.42 -5.26 19.50
N LYS A 361 17.11 -5.43 20.63
CA LYS A 361 18.42 -4.80 20.85
C LYS A 361 19.54 -5.46 20.05
N ASP A 362 19.36 -6.72 19.67
CA ASP A 362 20.39 -7.52 19.00
C ASP A 362 20.27 -7.44 17.46
N SER A 363 19.26 -6.74 16.95
CA SER A 363 19.06 -6.53 15.52
C SER A 363 19.98 -5.45 14.96
N GLU A 364 20.58 -5.73 13.80
CA GLU A 364 21.34 -4.73 13.03
C GLU A 364 20.49 -3.58 12.50
N ASP A 365 19.18 -3.82 12.35
CA ASP A 365 18.23 -2.83 11.88
C ASP A 365 17.72 -1.94 13.01
N LYS A 366 17.46 -0.68 12.65
CA LYS A 366 16.80 0.30 13.51
C LYS A 366 15.42 0.61 12.94
N PHE A 367 14.41 0.55 13.81
CA PHE A 367 13.04 0.83 13.39
C PHE A 367 12.84 2.35 13.24
N GLU A 368 12.91 2.84 12.01
CA GLU A 368 12.70 4.25 11.68
C GLU A 368 11.21 4.56 11.56
N VAL A 369 10.64 5.25 12.54
CA VAL A 369 9.22 5.66 12.55
C VAL A 369 8.94 6.73 11.49
N ASN A 370 7.81 6.59 10.79
CA ASN A 370 7.28 7.54 9.82
C ASN A 370 5.75 7.76 10.05
N THR A 371 5.07 8.43 9.13
CA THR A 371 3.63 8.72 9.17
C THR A 371 2.79 7.46 9.01
N VAL A 372 3.29 6.48 8.25
CA VAL A 372 2.73 5.13 8.13
C VAL A 372 3.83 4.18 8.55
N ASN A 373 3.50 3.14 9.32
CA ASN A 373 4.49 2.23 9.90
C ASN A 373 4.05 0.78 9.70
N ILE A 374 4.82 0.04 8.91
CA ILE A 374 4.58 -1.38 8.63
C ILE A 374 5.87 -2.13 8.91
N GLN A 375 5.79 -3.10 9.82
CA GLN A 375 6.92 -3.95 10.16
C GLN A 375 7.19 -4.96 9.04
N ASP A 376 8.46 -5.17 8.68
CA ASP A 376 8.83 -6.28 7.80
C ASP A 376 8.68 -7.63 8.55
N PRO A 377 8.08 -8.66 7.94
CA PRO A 377 7.81 -9.92 8.63
C PRO A 377 9.05 -10.72 9.05
N PHE A 378 10.20 -10.52 8.37
CA PHE A 378 11.44 -11.25 8.65
C PHE A 378 12.55 -10.36 9.21
N ARG A 379 12.32 -9.04 9.26
CA ARG A 379 13.21 -8.04 9.85
C ARG A 379 12.41 -7.21 10.85
N PRO A 380 12.24 -7.66 12.10
CA PRO A 380 11.30 -7.06 13.05
C PRO A 380 11.62 -5.60 13.40
N ASN A 381 12.89 -5.17 13.29
CA ASN A 381 13.26 -3.77 13.48
C ASN A 381 13.31 -2.97 12.18
N PHE A 382 12.79 -3.48 11.06
CA PHE A 382 12.78 -2.77 9.79
C PHE A 382 11.37 -2.26 9.47
N ASN A 383 11.22 -0.94 9.34
CA ASN A 383 10.00 -0.31 8.86
C ASN A 383 10.03 -0.22 7.32
N VAL A 384 9.16 -0.97 6.63
CA VAL A 384 9.12 -0.96 5.16
C VAL A 384 8.60 0.36 4.58
N THR A 385 8.03 1.22 5.43
CA THR A 385 7.54 2.57 5.11
C THR A 385 8.39 3.67 5.76
N ALA A 386 9.68 3.43 5.99
CA ALA A 386 10.61 4.47 6.47
C ALA A 386 10.91 5.56 5.42
N VAL A 387 10.92 5.20 4.13
CA VAL A 387 11.34 6.09 3.01
C VAL A 387 10.31 7.15 2.56
N PRO A 388 8.99 6.88 2.49
CA PRO A 388 8.02 7.84 1.96
C PRO A 388 8.08 9.20 2.64
N SER A 389 8.04 10.26 1.84
CA SER A 389 7.94 11.63 2.33
C SER A 389 6.57 11.92 2.94
N PHE A 390 6.50 12.97 3.76
CA PHE A 390 5.23 13.48 4.27
C PHE A 390 4.24 13.84 3.15
N GLU A 391 4.72 14.40 2.04
CA GLU A 391 3.87 14.72 0.88
C GLU A 391 3.26 13.46 0.25
N SER A 392 4.05 12.39 0.11
CA SER A 392 3.56 11.10 -0.38
C SER A 392 2.50 10.50 0.55
N CYS A 393 2.73 10.56 1.87
CA CYS A 393 1.77 10.11 2.88
C CYS A 393 0.48 10.95 2.85
N LEU A 394 0.58 12.28 2.63
CA LEU A 394 -0.57 13.17 2.51
C LEU A 394 -1.39 12.86 1.25
N LYS A 395 -0.74 12.64 0.10
CA LYS A 395 -1.39 12.20 -1.13
C LYS A 395 -2.15 10.88 -0.95
N PHE A 396 -1.55 9.91 -0.25
CA PHE A 396 -2.21 8.66 0.12
C PHE A 396 -3.49 8.91 0.94
N ARG A 397 -3.41 9.73 2.00
CA ARG A 397 -4.56 10.07 2.85
C ARG A 397 -5.66 10.83 2.11
N ASN A 398 -5.30 11.78 1.25
CA ASN A 398 -6.26 12.52 0.44
C ASN A 398 -6.95 11.59 -0.59
N SER A 399 -6.19 10.64 -1.16
CA SER A 399 -6.74 9.67 -2.10
C SER A 399 -7.70 8.69 -1.42
N LEU A 400 -7.45 8.29 -0.17
CA LEU A 400 -8.42 7.55 0.65
C LEU A 400 -9.73 8.31 0.80
N TYR A 401 -9.67 9.60 1.14
CA TYR A 401 -10.85 10.46 1.27
C TYR A 401 -11.66 10.53 -0.03
N LEU A 402 -11.00 10.86 -1.15
CA LEU A 402 -11.65 10.99 -2.45
C LEU A 402 -12.33 9.70 -2.88
N THR A 403 -11.67 8.56 -2.63
CA THR A 403 -12.21 7.25 -2.97
C THR A 403 -13.44 6.90 -2.12
N CYS A 404 -13.37 7.13 -0.80
CA CYS A 404 -14.52 6.91 0.08
C CYS A 404 -15.70 7.84 -0.27
N GLU A 405 -15.43 9.11 -0.59
CA GLU A 405 -16.44 10.05 -1.06
C GLU A 405 -17.08 9.58 -2.37
N ALA A 406 -16.29 9.09 -3.32
CA ALA A 406 -16.79 8.53 -4.58
C ALA A 406 -17.70 7.30 -4.34
N TYR A 407 -17.34 6.39 -3.42
CA TYR A 407 -18.22 5.30 -3.01
C TYR A 407 -19.56 5.79 -2.44
N GLN A 408 -19.53 6.81 -1.58
CA GLN A 408 -20.74 7.36 -0.96
C GLN A 408 -21.64 8.13 -1.92
N ASN A 409 -21.11 8.54 -3.07
CA ASN A 409 -21.84 9.22 -4.12
C ASN A 409 -22.25 8.24 -5.24
N ASN A 410 -22.21 6.92 -4.97
CA ASN A 410 -22.55 5.86 -5.92
C ASN A 410 -21.72 5.86 -7.21
N ALA A 411 -20.53 6.47 -7.19
CA ALA A 411 -19.69 6.62 -8.38
C ALA A 411 -19.01 5.30 -8.82
N PHE A 412 -19.19 4.22 -8.06
CA PHE A 412 -18.77 2.86 -8.43
C PHE A 412 -19.89 2.02 -9.07
N THR A 413 -20.99 2.67 -9.45
CA THR A 413 -22.08 2.07 -10.24
C THR A 413 -22.01 2.54 -11.71
N PRO A 414 -22.48 1.73 -12.67
CA PRO A 414 -22.44 2.10 -14.09
C PRO A 414 -23.07 3.47 -14.39
N SER A 415 -22.34 4.32 -15.10
CA SER A 415 -22.77 5.66 -15.49
C SER A 415 -22.23 6.03 -16.88
N THR A 416 -22.87 7.00 -17.53
CA THR A 416 -22.39 7.63 -18.77
C THR A 416 -21.16 8.52 -18.53
N GLU A 417 -20.99 8.99 -17.30
CA GLU A 417 -19.77 9.69 -16.85
C GLU A 417 -18.70 8.69 -16.36
N SER A 418 -17.51 9.19 -16.01
CA SER A 418 -16.46 8.33 -15.45
C SER A 418 -16.94 7.65 -14.16
N TRP A 419 -16.79 6.33 -14.07
CA TRP A 419 -17.29 5.53 -12.94
C TRP A 419 -16.39 4.33 -12.64
N GLY A 420 -16.43 3.83 -11.40
CA GLY A 420 -15.72 2.62 -10.98
C GLY A 420 -14.19 2.79 -10.93
N LEU A 421 -13.46 1.79 -11.44
CA LEU A 421 -11.98 1.80 -11.44
C LEU A 421 -11.34 3.01 -12.17
N PRO A 422 -11.86 3.51 -13.30
CA PRO A 422 -11.41 4.78 -13.88
C PRO A 422 -11.31 5.94 -12.91
N LEU A 423 -12.29 6.10 -12.00
CA LEU A 423 -12.24 7.16 -10.99
C LEU A 423 -11.13 6.92 -9.97
N LEU A 424 -10.92 5.65 -9.60
CA LEU A 424 -9.88 5.24 -8.68
C LEU A 424 -8.49 5.56 -9.24
N PHE A 425 -8.27 5.37 -10.54
CA PHE A 425 -6.94 5.48 -11.15
C PHE A 425 -6.59 6.88 -11.68
N ASN A 426 -7.43 7.88 -11.40
CA ASN A 426 -7.12 9.27 -11.70
C ASN A 426 -6.13 9.86 -10.70
N ASN A 427 -5.27 10.76 -11.18
CA ASN A 427 -4.35 11.50 -10.34
C ASN A 427 -5.12 12.41 -9.37
N PRO A 428 -4.86 12.36 -8.05
CA PRO A 428 -5.54 13.19 -7.09
C PRO A 428 -5.26 14.69 -7.35
N PRO A 429 -6.22 15.58 -6.99
CA PRO A 429 -5.98 17.01 -7.00
C PRO A 429 -4.78 17.41 -6.13
N SER A 430 -4.17 18.55 -6.45
CA SER A 430 -3.14 19.14 -5.58
C SER A 430 -3.69 19.45 -4.19
N GLU A 431 -2.81 19.53 -3.20
CA GLU A 431 -3.18 19.84 -1.81
C GLU A 431 -3.98 21.15 -1.71
N THR A 432 -3.61 22.18 -2.46
CA THR A 432 -4.37 23.44 -2.52
C THR A 432 -5.79 23.23 -3.03
N LYS A 433 -5.96 22.45 -4.10
CA LYS A 433 -7.28 22.11 -4.64
C LYS A 433 -8.10 21.25 -3.68
N MET A 434 -7.45 20.36 -2.93
CA MET A 434 -8.10 19.59 -1.87
C MET A 434 -8.63 20.50 -0.77
N GLN A 435 -7.83 21.45 -0.29
CA GLN A 435 -8.24 22.41 0.73
C GLN A 435 -9.38 23.32 0.24
N GLU A 436 -9.35 23.76 -1.02
CA GLU A 436 -10.45 24.50 -1.63
C GLU A 436 -11.74 23.67 -1.73
N ARG A 437 -11.62 22.40 -2.14
CA ARG A 437 -12.75 21.46 -2.19
C ARG A 437 -13.40 21.32 -0.82
N TRP A 438 -12.60 21.07 0.21
CA TRP A 438 -13.04 20.94 1.59
C TRP A 438 -13.71 22.20 2.13
N LYS A 439 -13.17 23.39 1.83
CA LYS A 439 -13.83 24.66 2.21
C LYS A 439 -15.19 24.87 1.56
N LYS A 440 -15.43 24.29 0.38
CA LYS A 440 -16.70 24.38 -0.35
C LYS A 440 -17.68 23.26 0.03
N ASN A 441 -17.17 22.09 0.40
CA ASN A 441 -17.95 20.90 0.70
C ASN A 441 -18.27 20.81 2.20
N LEU A 442 -19.14 21.70 2.67
CA LEU A 442 -19.55 21.78 4.08
C LEU A 442 -20.91 21.14 4.34
N PHE A 443 -21.68 20.85 3.29
CA PHE A 443 -23.00 20.25 3.38
C PHE A 443 -22.95 18.79 2.93
N HIS A 444 -23.48 17.90 3.77
CA HIS A 444 -23.56 16.48 3.47
C HIS A 444 -24.95 15.97 3.77
N LYS A 445 -25.57 15.31 2.78
CA LYS A 445 -26.87 14.67 2.89
C LYS A 445 -26.69 13.15 2.87
N MET A 446 -27.47 12.44 3.68
CA MET A 446 -27.63 11.00 3.61
C MET A 446 -29.10 10.61 3.76
N GLU A 447 -29.55 9.70 2.92
CA GLU A 447 -30.89 9.13 2.98
C GLU A 447 -30.81 7.80 3.70
N ILE A 448 -31.57 7.66 4.78
CA ILE A 448 -31.55 6.50 5.66
C ILE A 448 -32.86 5.76 5.44
N LEU A 449 -32.74 4.45 5.16
CA LEU A 449 -33.89 3.56 5.11
C LEU A 449 -34.36 3.23 6.54
N ALA A 450 -34.95 4.22 7.20
CA ALA A 450 -35.46 4.14 8.56
C ALA A 450 -36.75 4.99 8.70
N PRO A 451 -37.67 4.62 9.59
CA PRO A 451 -38.85 5.43 9.89
C PRO A 451 -38.49 6.82 10.43
N PRO A 452 -39.35 7.85 10.24
CA PRO A 452 -39.15 9.19 10.82
C PRO A 452 -38.90 9.18 12.34
N ASP A 453 -39.53 8.25 13.07
CA ASP A 453 -39.38 8.08 14.51
C ASP A 453 -37.94 7.74 14.95
N ASP A 454 -37.10 7.24 14.02
CA ASP A 454 -35.69 6.95 14.29
C ASP A 454 -34.80 8.21 14.35
N ALA A 455 -35.36 9.42 14.18
CA ALA A 455 -34.63 10.67 14.37
C ALA A 455 -33.99 10.77 15.78
N ASP A 456 -34.65 10.27 16.83
CA ASP A 456 -34.07 10.23 18.19
C ASP A 456 -32.88 9.26 18.30
N LYS A 457 -32.84 8.19 17.48
CA LYS A 457 -31.67 7.30 17.41
C LYS A 457 -30.45 8.06 16.88
N VAL A 458 -30.61 8.96 15.91
CA VAL A 458 -29.50 9.81 15.40
C VAL A 458 -28.91 10.64 16.54
N LYS A 459 -29.76 11.26 17.36
CA LYS A 459 -29.32 12.00 18.56
C LYS A 459 -28.49 11.11 19.50
N LYS A 460 -29.02 9.93 19.85
CA LYS A 460 -28.33 8.95 20.73
C LYS A 460 -26.99 8.49 20.16
N ILE A 461 -26.91 8.28 18.84
CA ILE A 461 -25.66 7.90 18.17
C ILE A 461 -24.60 9.00 18.31
N LEU A 462 -24.98 10.26 18.06
CA LEU A 462 -24.05 11.39 18.16
C LEU A 462 -23.65 11.68 19.62
N GLU A 463 -24.61 11.76 20.53
CA GLU A 463 -24.38 12.12 21.93
C GLU A 463 -23.78 10.97 22.74
N HIS A 464 -24.40 9.79 22.71
CA HIS A 464 -24.02 8.69 23.58
C HIS A 464 -22.91 7.84 22.98
N ALA A 465 -23.09 7.37 21.74
CA ALA A 465 -22.09 6.48 21.13
C ALA A 465 -20.81 7.21 20.71
N LEU A 466 -20.90 8.41 20.13
CA LEU A 466 -19.73 9.18 19.67
C LEU A 466 -19.23 10.23 20.66
N LEU A 467 -19.96 10.48 21.74
CA LEU A 467 -19.60 11.45 22.80
C LEU A 467 -19.50 12.90 22.29
N PHE A 468 -20.35 13.27 21.33
CA PHE A 468 -20.45 14.65 20.86
C PHE A 468 -21.32 15.47 21.79
N ASN A 469 -20.96 16.74 21.99
CA ASN A 469 -21.81 17.66 22.72
C ASN A 469 -22.87 18.20 21.76
N CYS A 470 -24.11 17.73 21.90
CA CYS A 470 -25.23 18.14 21.06
C CYS A 470 -26.23 18.94 21.87
N SER A 471 -26.74 20.02 21.30
CA SER A 471 -27.78 20.86 21.91
C SER A 471 -28.95 21.02 20.92
N PRO A 472 -30.20 20.82 21.36
CA PRO A 472 -31.35 21.02 20.48
C PRO A 472 -31.44 22.48 20.03
N VAL A 473 -31.83 22.68 18.78
CA VAL A 473 -32.11 24.00 18.21
C VAL A 473 -33.61 24.08 17.97
N TYR A 474 -34.19 25.25 18.25
CA TYR A 474 -35.61 25.51 18.00
C TYR A 474 -35.95 25.28 16.52
N ILE A 475 -37.08 24.60 16.28
CA ILE A 475 -37.62 24.35 14.94
C ILE A 475 -38.81 25.31 14.81
N ASP A 476 -38.70 26.30 13.94
CA ASP A 476 -39.82 27.19 13.65
C ASP A 476 -40.95 26.40 12.97
N SER A 477 -42.16 26.47 13.52
CA SER A 477 -43.33 25.73 13.05
C SER A 477 -43.94 26.24 11.74
N GLU A 478 -43.33 27.25 11.11
CA GLU A 478 -43.83 27.92 9.89
C GLU A 478 -43.01 27.60 8.63
N ASP A 479 -42.15 26.56 8.66
CA ASP A 479 -41.34 26.23 7.48
C ASP A 479 -42.21 25.55 6.40
N SER A 480 -42.70 26.37 5.46
CA SER A 480 -43.45 26.02 4.25
C SER A 480 -42.69 25.11 3.25
N SER A 481 -41.66 24.40 3.71
CA SER A 481 -40.86 23.48 2.91
C SER A 481 -41.57 22.12 2.75
N TYR A 482 -41.35 21.47 1.61
CA TYR A 482 -41.93 20.16 1.26
C TYR A 482 -41.50 18.99 2.19
N SER A 483 -40.68 19.23 3.22
CA SER A 483 -40.12 18.21 4.12
C SER A 483 -40.21 18.64 5.58
N LYS A 484 -40.85 17.83 6.43
CA LYS A 484 -41.01 18.11 7.86
C LYS A 484 -39.71 17.90 8.62
N VAL A 485 -39.22 18.93 9.32
CA VAL A 485 -38.04 18.82 10.21
C VAL A 485 -38.44 18.11 11.50
N LEU A 486 -37.78 17.01 11.82
CA LEU A 486 -38.07 16.15 12.98
C LEU A 486 -37.15 16.46 14.17
N LEU A 487 -35.88 16.75 13.88
CA LEU A 487 -34.84 17.01 14.87
C LEU A 487 -33.80 17.96 14.30
N LYS A 488 -33.38 18.95 15.08
CA LYS A 488 -32.28 19.85 14.75
C LYS A 488 -31.34 19.97 15.94
N LEU A 489 -30.07 19.64 15.73
CA LEU A 489 -29.02 19.65 16.75
C LEU A 489 -27.86 20.55 16.33
N GLN A 490 -27.35 21.32 17.27
CA GLN A 490 -26.04 21.96 17.19
C GLN A 490 -25.01 21.02 17.83
N CYS A 491 -24.06 20.50 17.05
CA CYS A 491 -23.07 19.51 17.48
C CYS A 491 -21.67 20.12 17.59
N LYS A 492 -21.01 19.94 18.73
CA LYS A 492 -19.61 20.30 18.98
C LYS A 492 -18.79 19.05 19.29
N VAL A 493 -17.70 18.88 18.55
CA VAL A 493 -16.82 17.72 18.62
C VAL A 493 -15.50 18.13 19.27
N TYR A 494 -15.17 17.52 20.40
CA TYR A 494 -13.95 17.81 21.17
C TYR A 494 -12.89 16.72 21.04
N HIS A 495 -13.30 15.50 20.69
CA HIS A 495 -12.43 14.34 20.64
C HIS A 495 -12.56 13.61 19.30
N ASN A 496 -11.46 13.04 18.84
CA ASN A 496 -11.45 12.17 17.66
C ASN A 496 -11.91 10.77 18.06
N THR A 497 -13.21 10.52 17.97
CA THR A 497 -13.82 9.21 18.24
C THR A 497 -14.05 8.37 16.98
N TRP A 498 -13.71 8.88 15.79
CA TRP A 498 -13.89 8.16 14.54
C TRP A 498 -12.64 7.39 14.09
N THR A 499 -11.45 7.82 14.48
CA THR A 499 -10.18 7.17 14.13
C THR A 499 -9.81 6.10 15.15
N GLY A 500 -9.34 4.94 14.70
CA GLY A 500 -8.85 3.87 15.58
C GLY A 500 -9.93 3.00 16.22
N ARG A 501 -11.19 3.10 15.79
CA ARG A 501 -12.29 2.29 16.36
C ARG A 501 -12.04 0.79 16.26
N GLU A 502 -11.38 0.32 15.19
CA GLU A 502 -11.12 -1.10 14.96
C GLU A 502 -10.32 -1.76 16.09
N TRP A 503 -9.19 -1.20 16.50
CA TRP A 503 -8.39 -1.79 17.59
C TRP A 503 -9.11 -1.71 18.94
N ALA A 504 -9.94 -0.68 19.13
CA ALA A 504 -10.73 -0.52 20.34
C ALA A 504 -11.87 -1.54 20.39
N ILE A 505 -12.53 -1.84 19.27
CA ILE A 505 -13.56 -2.89 19.15
C ILE A 505 -13.00 -4.23 19.64
N GLU A 506 -11.74 -4.57 19.35
CA GLU A 506 -11.15 -5.84 19.77
C GLU A 506 -11.19 -6.07 21.26
N LYS A 507 -11.07 -5.00 22.07
CA LYS A 507 -11.15 -5.08 23.52
C LYS A 507 -12.55 -5.40 24.06
N PHE A 508 -13.57 -5.20 23.24
CA PHE A 508 -14.97 -5.38 23.63
C PHE A 508 -15.66 -6.50 22.83
N LYS A 509 -14.91 -7.31 22.06
CA LYS A 509 -15.43 -8.41 21.23
C LYS A 509 -16.16 -9.48 22.06
N ASP A 510 -15.74 -9.72 23.30
CA ASP A 510 -16.32 -10.76 24.19
C ASP A 510 -17.53 -10.26 25.01
N SER A 511 -17.91 -8.99 24.89
CA SER A 511 -19.02 -8.37 25.61
C SER A 511 -20.40 -8.71 25.01
N ASN A 512 -20.66 -9.98 24.73
CA ASN A 512 -21.84 -10.47 24.00
C ASN A 512 -23.21 -10.10 24.62
N ASN A 513 -23.25 -9.60 25.86
CA ASN A 513 -24.48 -9.18 26.55
C ASN A 513 -24.72 -7.65 26.56
N GLN A 514 -23.89 -6.85 25.89
CA GLN A 514 -24.05 -5.39 25.87
C GLN A 514 -24.89 -4.93 24.67
N LEU A 515 -25.75 -3.93 24.90
CA LEU A 515 -26.51 -3.27 23.85
C LEU A 515 -25.54 -2.58 22.86
N PRO A 516 -25.82 -2.59 21.54
CA PRO A 516 -24.91 -2.04 20.53
C PRO A 516 -24.46 -0.60 20.80
N LEU A 517 -25.36 0.25 21.30
CA LEU A 517 -25.07 1.64 21.62
C LEU A 517 -24.10 1.78 22.83
N GLU A 518 -24.21 0.89 23.82
CA GLU A 518 -23.31 0.87 24.99
C GLU A 518 -21.91 0.39 24.59
N THR A 519 -21.81 -0.62 23.74
CA THR A 519 -20.52 -1.07 23.22
C THR A 519 -19.79 0.06 22.49
N GLU A 520 -20.47 0.78 21.60
CA GLU A 520 -19.89 1.91 20.87
C GLU A 520 -19.53 3.10 21.77
N HIS A 521 -20.30 3.32 22.85
CA HIS A 521 -19.98 4.30 23.89
C HIS A 521 -18.67 3.95 24.62
N LEU A 522 -18.48 2.69 25.00
CA LEU A 522 -17.25 2.20 25.63
C LEU A 522 -16.05 2.31 24.68
N ILE A 523 -16.22 1.99 23.40
CA ILE A 523 -15.19 2.20 22.37
C ILE A 523 -14.76 3.67 22.29
N SER A 524 -15.73 4.60 22.25
CA SER A 524 -15.40 6.04 22.23
C SER A 524 -14.70 6.50 23.50
N LYS A 525 -15.08 5.99 24.68
CA LYS A 525 -14.38 6.26 25.94
C LYS A 525 -12.94 5.77 25.93
N GLU A 526 -12.70 4.58 25.39
CA GLU A 526 -11.36 4.00 25.25
C GLU A 526 -10.46 4.82 24.33
N LEU A 527 -11.03 5.38 23.24
CA LEU A 527 -10.27 6.27 22.34
C LEU A 527 -9.92 7.60 23.02
N ILE A 528 -10.83 8.15 23.83
CA ILE A 528 -10.60 9.41 24.56
C ILE A 528 -9.59 9.25 25.69
N SER A 529 -9.63 8.14 26.44
CA SER A 529 -8.78 7.95 27.64
C SER A 529 -7.28 8.01 27.32
N LYS A 530 -6.89 7.69 26.07
CA LYS A 530 -5.51 7.72 25.58
C LYS A 530 -5.08 9.05 24.95
N LEU A 531 -6.00 9.97 24.68
CA LEU A 531 -5.71 11.28 24.07
C LEU A 531 -5.87 12.38 25.13
N GLU A 532 -4.96 13.36 25.18
CA GLU A 532 -5.08 14.48 26.13
C GLU A 532 -6.47 15.12 26.05
N ARG A 533 -7.07 15.44 27.22
CA ARG A 533 -8.36 16.13 27.34
C ARG A 533 -8.23 17.58 26.88
N SER A 534 -8.11 17.80 25.58
CA SER A 534 -8.17 19.13 24.99
C SER A 534 -9.60 19.66 25.08
N ARG A 535 -9.75 20.92 25.50
CA ARG A 535 -11.02 21.67 25.43
C ARG A 535 -11.22 22.34 24.07
N GLN A 536 -10.32 22.14 23.12
CA GLN A 536 -10.42 22.72 21.79
C GLN A 536 -11.49 22.00 20.98
N ILE A 537 -12.38 22.77 20.34
CA ILE A 537 -13.35 22.26 19.40
C ILE A 537 -12.60 21.83 18.13
N LEU A 538 -12.66 20.52 17.82
CA LEU A 538 -12.12 19.94 16.60
C LEU A 538 -13.01 20.22 15.40
N ASN A 539 -14.32 20.14 15.59
CA ASN A 539 -15.31 20.42 14.55
C ASN A 539 -16.65 20.87 15.16
N GLU A 540 -17.41 21.65 14.39
CA GLU A 540 -18.74 22.13 14.76
C GLU A 540 -19.66 22.07 13.54
N PHE A 541 -20.85 21.50 13.71
CA PHE A 541 -21.83 21.34 12.64
C PHE A 541 -23.26 21.29 13.17
N THR A 542 -24.22 21.53 12.29
CA THR A 542 -25.64 21.32 12.56
C THR A 542 -26.08 20.00 11.95
N CYS A 543 -26.81 19.19 12.71
CA CYS A 543 -27.44 17.95 12.25
C CYS A 543 -28.95 18.15 12.17
N GLU A 544 -29.53 17.99 10.98
CA GLU A 544 -30.97 18.09 10.74
C GLU A 544 -31.50 16.74 10.27
N CYS A 545 -32.53 16.22 10.95
CA CYS A 545 -33.28 15.06 10.51
C CYS A 545 -34.62 15.51 9.91
N LYS A 546 -34.91 15.08 8.69
CA LYS A 546 -36.11 15.47 7.93
C LYS A 546 -36.87 14.23 7.46
N GLU A 547 -38.19 14.34 7.42
CA GLU A 547 -39.05 13.38 6.75
C GLU A 547 -39.21 13.77 5.28
N ASN A 548 -38.82 12.88 4.37
CA ASN A 548 -39.07 13.05 2.94
C ASN A 548 -40.51 12.65 2.57
N THR A 549 -40.95 13.05 1.38
CA THR A 549 -42.27 12.71 0.81
C THR A 549 -42.56 11.21 0.75
N ASP A 550 -41.53 10.38 0.67
CA ASP A 550 -41.63 8.91 0.61
C ASP A 550 -41.66 8.25 2.01
N GLY A 551 -41.77 9.05 3.09
CA GLY A 551 -41.76 8.56 4.47
C GLY A 551 -40.38 8.06 4.96
N LYS A 552 -39.30 8.44 4.28
CA LYS A 552 -37.92 8.09 4.63
C LYS A 552 -37.24 9.19 5.43
N LEU A 553 -36.36 8.79 6.35
CA LEU A 553 -35.52 9.69 7.13
C LEU A 553 -34.33 10.20 6.30
N THR A 554 -34.21 11.52 6.17
CA THR A 554 -33.00 12.19 5.66
C THR A 554 -32.23 12.80 6.81
N VAL A 555 -30.90 12.63 6.81
CA VAL A 555 -30.00 13.32 7.74
C VAL A 555 -29.09 14.28 6.96
N GLU A 556 -29.08 15.54 7.36
CA GLU A 556 -28.29 16.61 6.78
C GLU A 556 -27.27 17.12 7.80
N LEU A 557 -26.00 17.17 7.41
CA LEU A 557 -24.88 17.65 8.20
C LEU A 557 -24.34 18.93 7.57
N ASN A 558 -24.40 20.03 8.31
CA ASN A 558 -23.93 21.35 7.89
C ASN A 558 -22.74 21.77 8.75
N PHE A 559 -21.53 21.58 8.25
CA PHE A 559 -20.30 21.94 8.96
C PHE A 559 -20.03 23.44 8.88
N LYS A 560 -19.62 24.06 10.00
CA LYS A 560 -19.24 25.48 10.01
C LYS A 560 -17.93 25.73 9.26
N GLU A 561 -17.03 24.76 9.31
CA GLU A 561 -15.71 24.82 8.71
C GLU A 561 -15.19 23.40 8.42
N SER A 562 -14.30 23.25 7.46
CA SER A 562 -13.74 21.94 7.12
C SER A 562 -12.44 21.64 7.88
N LYS A 563 -12.51 21.65 9.21
CA LYS A 563 -11.34 21.26 10.05
C LYS A 563 -11.09 19.75 10.06
N ALA A 564 -12.12 18.93 9.90
CA ALA A 564 -12.02 17.47 9.86
C ALA A 564 -12.90 16.89 8.75
N PRO A 565 -12.51 17.02 7.46
CA PRO A 565 -13.31 16.56 6.32
C PRO A 565 -13.61 15.05 6.38
N PHE A 566 -12.72 14.26 6.98
CA PHE A 566 -12.88 12.82 7.20
C PHE A 566 -14.06 12.47 8.11
N LEU A 567 -14.44 13.36 9.04
CA LEU A 567 -15.56 13.13 9.95
C LEU A 567 -16.88 13.01 9.19
N ALA A 568 -17.10 13.85 8.17
CA ALA A 568 -18.32 13.79 7.37
C ALA A 568 -18.45 12.43 6.65
N VAL A 569 -17.36 11.96 6.03
CA VAL A 569 -17.31 10.66 5.37
C VAL A 569 -17.54 9.52 6.36
N PHE A 570 -16.95 9.59 7.55
CA PHE A 570 -17.20 8.62 8.62
C PHE A 570 -18.69 8.59 9.04
N LEU A 571 -19.29 9.76 9.32
CA LEU A 571 -20.68 9.84 9.79
C LEU A 571 -21.68 9.30 8.75
N LYS A 572 -21.42 9.53 7.46
CA LYS A 572 -22.23 9.01 6.34
C LYS A 572 -22.29 7.48 6.30
N GLU A 573 -21.26 6.76 6.78
CA GLU A 573 -21.30 5.30 6.93
C GLU A 573 -21.81 4.88 8.31
N TYR A 574 -21.36 5.58 9.35
CA TYR A 574 -21.54 5.16 10.73
C TYR A 574 -22.98 5.30 11.20
N ILE A 575 -23.64 6.43 10.89
CA ILE A 575 -25.02 6.68 11.35
C ILE A 575 -25.99 5.64 10.76
N PRO A 576 -26.06 5.40 9.43
CA PRO A 576 -26.97 4.40 8.88
C PRO A 576 -26.66 2.98 9.37
N SER A 577 -25.38 2.64 9.55
CA SER A 577 -24.96 1.34 10.10
C SER A 577 -25.43 1.15 11.55
N MET A 578 -25.30 2.19 12.38
CA MET A 578 -25.74 2.14 13.78
C MET A 578 -27.26 2.11 13.93
N ILE A 579 -28.01 2.84 13.10
CA ILE A 579 -29.48 2.77 13.10
C ILE A 579 -29.97 1.35 12.79
N LYS A 580 -29.28 0.62 11.91
CA LYS A 580 -29.63 -0.79 11.62
C LYS A 580 -29.33 -1.74 12.79
N LYS A 581 -28.38 -1.39 13.66
CA LYS A 581 -27.97 -2.21 14.81
C LYS A 581 -28.86 -1.98 16.05
N ILE A 582 -29.49 -0.81 16.17
CA ILE A 582 -30.28 -0.37 17.33
C ILE A 582 -31.76 -0.40 16.99
#